data_AF-A0A957Q2D8-F1
#
_entry.id   AF-A0A957Q2D8-F1
#
_cell.length_a   1.000
_cell.length_b   1.000
_cell.length_c   1.000
_cell.angle_alpha   90.00
_cell.angle_beta   90.00
_cell.angle_gamma   90.00
#
_symmetry.space_group_name_H-M   'P 1'
#
loop_
_entity.id
_entity.type
_entity.pdbx_description
1 polymer ?
#
loop_
_entity_poly.entity_id
_entity_poly.type
_entity_poly.pdbx_seq_one_letter_code
_entity_poly.pdbx_strand_id
1 'polypeptide(L)'
;MRRMLRNVTTYVTAVAILLSLTTTAAFAQDGTLQSPTPLEKAIMAVGGEAALQTLSTVTVQATGVRWVLDEGYEPGGDPVRIGAYTTTVSIDLTVGNLRVEQTKETLGQARDLTEVIVGDVGYKDGLDGRFGAPGQSAMGSDRLVSTSKQQELLNPHGLLQALLADPTLATDAGEVLLDGAIYHRLAVPYDPAPLTLYIHAGTGQLAKISTIEEMPLRRDVSLELYYYNWQPVDESGLAFPAEVYIVQDGEVVAKEVRSAVAVNPELDETLFTIPDEVTPSYDEALAARGSANHNYLQMFAHYGFVRDGIQTNVVANEIAPGIYHLTGGSHNSMAVEQDEGIVIVETPLGGYRSALIMAWAAETFPEKPITAAVVTHHHEDHAAGLREFAAAGATAIVHEAAAAFFAHIFDAPATVAPDGMSDVAGDWTMETVPADGSFELSDSMHPIEIYPLAQTHAEDMVIVYVADPGVVFVTDIYSPSPDADSAGAGGQLIADAIDTLGLDVAWIVGGHGGAISFADFQAQLD
;
A
#
# COMPACT_ATOMS: atom_id res chain seq x y z
N MET A 1 -14.16 7.54 -9.37
CA MET A 1 -15.48 8.22 -9.55
C MET A 1 -15.48 9.74 -9.27
N ARG A 2 -14.59 10.32 -8.44
CA ARG A 2 -14.52 11.80 -8.21
C ARG A 2 -14.17 12.64 -9.46
N ARG A 3 -13.43 12.10 -10.44
CA ARG A 3 -13.27 12.71 -11.77
C ARG A 3 -14.48 12.51 -12.70
N MET A 4 -15.29 11.46 -12.53
CA MET A 4 -16.57 11.32 -13.24
C MET A 4 -17.61 12.33 -12.74
N LEU A 5 -17.60 12.65 -11.44
CA LEU A 5 -18.54 13.60 -10.83
C LEU A 5 -18.17 15.08 -11.04
N ARG A 6 -16.88 15.41 -11.31
CA ARG A 6 -16.45 16.80 -11.58
C ARG A 6 -17.06 17.41 -12.86
N ASN A 7 -17.54 16.61 -13.80
CA ASN A 7 -18.17 17.11 -15.03
C ASN A 7 -19.70 17.21 -14.97
N VAL A 8 -20.32 16.96 -13.81
CA VAL A 8 -21.79 17.02 -13.64
C VAL A 8 -22.24 18.25 -12.81
N THR A 9 -21.32 19.05 -12.28
CA THR A 9 -21.63 20.19 -11.39
C THR A 9 -22.05 21.48 -12.10
N THR A 10 -22.73 21.40 -13.25
CA THR A 10 -23.40 22.58 -13.82
C THR A 10 -24.67 22.15 -14.52
N TYR A 11 -25.74 21.86 -13.78
CA TYR A 11 -27.14 22.11 -14.16
C TYR A 11 -28.04 21.70 -12.98
N VAL A 12 -28.09 22.53 -11.93
CA VAL A 12 -29.23 22.51 -11.01
C VAL A 12 -29.85 23.91 -11.03
N THR A 13 -30.85 24.08 -11.89
CA THR A 13 -31.81 25.16 -11.77
C THR A 13 -33.20 24.57 -11.92
N ALA A 14 -33.90 24.55 -10.79
CA ALA A 14 -35.33 24.41 -10.57
C ALA A 14 -36.23 24.05 -11.76
N VAL A 15 -36.87 22.88 -11.68
CA VAL A 15 -38.22 22.69 -12.22
C VAL A 15 -39.05 21.94 -11.19
N ALA A 16 -39.91 22.67 -10.50
CA ALA A 16 -41.00 22.12 -9.72
C ALA A 16 -42.16 21.79 -10.65
N ILE A 17 -42.56 20.52 -10.75
CA ILE A 17 -43.86 20.12 -11.29
C ILE A 17 -44.47 19.07 -10.35
N LEU A 18 -45.50 19.52 -9.62
CA LEU A 18 -46.52 18.64 -9.04
C LEU A 18 -47.17 17.83 -10.17
N LEU A 19 -47.21 16.50 -10.07
CA LEU A 19 -48.34 15.74 -10.59
C LEU A 19 -48.56 14.44 -9.81
N SER A 20 -49.83 14.27 -9.47
CA SER A 20 -50.46 13.27 -8.62
C SER A 20 -50.37 11.83 -9.11
N LEU A 21 -50.41 10.89 -8.16
CA LEU A 21 -50.62 9.45 -8.34
C LEU A 21 -51.65 9.11 -9.42
N THR A 22 -51.31 8.14 -10.28
CA THR A 22 -52.15 6.95 -10.52
C THR A 22 -51.27 5.79 -10.98
N THR A 23 -51.46 4.65 -10.32
CA THR A 23 -50.96 3.34 -10.70
C THR A 23 -51.58 2.90 -12.02
N THR A 24 -50.78 2.62 -13.04
CA THR A 24 -51.06 1.57 -14.03
C THR A 24 -49.76 1.11 -14.66
N ALA A 25 -49.49 -0.19 -14.54
CA ALA A 25 -48.45 -0.87 -15.28
C ALA A 25 -48.72 -0.73 -16.79
N ALA A 26 -47.83 -0.03 -17.50
CA ALA A 26 -47.79 -0.03 -18.95
C ALA A 26 -46.72 -1.00 -19.42
N PHE A 27 -47.08 -2.28 -19.48
CA PHE A 27 -46.40 -3.25 -20.34
C PHE A 27 -46.92 -3.11 -21.76
N ALA A 28 -46.08 -2.60 -22.67
CA ALA A 28 -46.02 -2.89 -24.11
C ALA A 28 -44.91 -1.99 -24.68
N GLN A 29 -43.98 -2.44 -25.53
CA GLN A 29 -44.30 -2.93 -26.87
C GLN A 29 -43.06 -3.56 -27.56
N ASP A 30 -42.71 -4.81 -27.23
CA ASP A 30 -42.25 -5.81 -28.20
C ASP A 30 -42.20 -7.18 -27.52
N GLY A 31 -42.77 -8.19 -28.18
CA GLY A 31 -43.10 -9.51 -27.61
C GLY A 31 -41.92 -10.46 -27.38
N THR A 32 -40.70 -9.95 -27.24
CA THR A 32 -39.55 -10.73 -26.76
C THR A 32 -39.28 -10.33 -25.32
N LEU A 33 -39.47 -11.26 -24.37
CA LEU A 33 -38.89 -11.11 -23.04
C LEU A 33 -37.37 -11.05 -23.21
N GLN A 34 -36.83 -9.84 -23.35
CA GLN A 34 -35.40 -9.63 -23.41
C GLN A 34 -34.85 -10.06 -22.04
N SER A 35 -33.88 -10.98 -22.06
CA SER A 35 -33.22 -11.36 -20.82
C SER A 35 -32.54 -10.12 -20.23
N PRO A 36 -32.64 -9.90 -18.91
CA PRO A 36 -31.97 -8.76 -18.28
C PRO A 36 -30.49 -8.76 -18.63
N THR A 37 -29.97 -7.57 -18.96
CA THR A 37 -28.54 -7.32 -19.13
C THR A 37 -27.78 -7.69 -17.85
N PRO A 38 -26.47 -7.95 -17.92
CA PRO A 38 -25.68 -8.23 -16.72
C PRO A 38 -25.80 -7.15 -15.64
N LEU A 39 -25.89 -5.87 -16.03
CA LEU A 39 -26.07 -4.76 -15.10
C LEU A 39 -27.46 -4.79 -14.44
N GLU A 40 -28.53 -5.00 -15.22
CA GLU A 40 -29.89 -5.15 -14.67
C GLU A 40 -29.97 -6.34 -13.70
N LYS A 41 -29.31 -7.47 -14.02
CA LYS A 41 -29.21 -8.61 -13.10
C LYS A 41 -28.53 -8.23 -11.79
N ALA A 42 -27.42 -7.46 -11.85
CA ALA A 42 -26.71 -6.98 -10.67
C ALA A 42 -27.59 -6.07 -9.80
N ILE A 43 -28.27 -5.11 -10.42
CA ILE A 43 -29.19 -4.19 -9.75
C ILE A 43 -30.34 -4.97 -9.09
N MET A 44 -30.94 -5.93 -9.79
CA MET A 44 -31.99 -6.80 -9.23
C MET A 44 -31.48 -7.62 -8.04
N ALA A 45 -30.26 -8.17 -8.12
CA ALA A 45 -29.69 -9.02 -7.07
C ALA A 45 -29.39 -8.26 -5.77
N VAL A 46 -29.11 -6.96 -5.84
CA VAL A 46 -28.88 -6.11 -4.65
C VAL A 46 -30.16 -5.50 -4.07
N GLY A 47 -31.33 -5.69 -4.69
CA GLY A 47 -32.62 -5.18 -4.20
C GLY A 47 -33.49 -4.46 -5.22
N GLY A 48 -32.99 -4.27 -6.44
CA GLY A 48 -33.68 -3.60 -7.53
C GLY A 48 -33.49 -2.08 -7.56
N GLU A 49 -33.87 -1.48 -8.70
CA GLU A 49 -33.68 -0.06 -9.00
C GLU A 49 -34.29 0.86 -7.93
N ALA A 50 -35.55 0.63 -7.55
CA ALA A 50 -36.25 1.49 -6.61
C ALA A 50 -35.58 1.53 -5.23
N ALA A 51 -35.18 0.37 -4.70
CA ALA A 51 -34.50 0.30 -3.40
C ALA A 51 -33.11 0.97 -3.48
N LEU A 52 -32.36 0.69 -4.54
CA LEU A 52 -31.03 1.24 -4.76
C LEU A 52 -31.04 2.78 -4.93
N GLN A 53 -32.02 3.35 -5.62
CA GLN A 53 -32.16 4.81 -5.77
C GLN A 53 -32.46 5.52 -4.46
N THR A 54 -33.12 4.86 -3.51
CA THR A 54 -33.43 5.43 -2.19
C THR A 54 -32.29 5.34 -1.18
N LEU A 55 -31.21 4.64 -1.51
CA LEU A 55 -30.05 4.50 -0.63
C LEU A 55 -29.30 5.83 -0.52
N SER A 56 -29.30 6.45 0.66
CA SER A 56 -28.64 7.72 0.95
C SER A 56 -27.57 7.59 2.02
N THR A 57 -27.82 6.81 3.08
CA THR A 57 -26.86 6.61 4.17
C THR A 57 -26.72 5.13 4.50
N VAL A 58 -25.53 4.74 4.96
CA VAL A 58 -25.22 3.35 5.35
C VAL A 58 -24.39 3.37 6.63
N THR A 59 -24.72 2.48 7.56
CA THR A 59 -23.80 2.12 8.65
C THR A 59 -23.44 0.64 8.56
N VAL A 60 -22.16 0.31 8.66
CA VAL A 60 -21.64 -1.07 8.70
C VAL A 60 -20.86 -1.28 9.99
N GLN A 61 -21.19 -2.36 10.72
CA GLN A 61 -20.39 -2.86 11.82
C GLN A 61 -19.75 -4.18 11.40
N ALA A 62 -18.44 -4.29 11.58
CA ALA A 62 -17.69 -5.46 11.16
C ALA A 62 -16.51 -5.78 12.08
N THR A 63 -16.06 -7.02 11.99
CA THR A 63 -14.74 -7.45 12.46
C THR A 63 -13.93 -7.95 11.28
N GLY A 64 -12.62 -7.92 11.39
CA GLY A 64 -11.77 -8.45 10.33
C GLY A 64 -10.37 -8.80 10.77
N VAL A 65 -9.60 -9.31 9.83
CA VAL A 65 -8.17 -9.62 9.97
C VAL A 65 -7.47 -9.14 8.72
N ARG A 66 -6.26 -8.61 8.87
CA ARG A 66 -5.37 -8.26 7.76
C ARG A 66 -4.06 -9.02 7.80
N TRP A 67 -3.49 -9.18 6.62
CA TRP A 67 -2.16 -9.71 6.36
C TRP A 67 -1.38 -8.70 5.53
N VAL A 68 -0.05 -8.82 5.57
CA VAL A 68 0.89 -8.00 4.82
C VAL A 68 1.76 -8.88 3.93
N LEU A 69 1.95 -8.46 2.67
CA LEU A 69 2.83 -9.11 1.72
C LEU A 69 4.28 -8.67 1.95
N ASP A 70 5.24 -9.52 1.60
CA ASP A 70 6.67 -9.19 1.52
C ASP A 70 7.35 -8.74 2.83
N GLU A 71 6.71 -8.95 3.98
CA GLU A 71 7.27 -8.69 5.32
C GLU A 71 7.54 -10.02 6.07
N GLY A 72 7.59 -11.13 5.32
CA GLY A 72 7.78 -12.49 5.81
C GLY A 72 9.25 -12.87 5.97
N TYR A 73 9.48 -14.11 6.41
CA TYR A 73 10.83 -14.64 6.51
C TYR A 73 11.41 -14.95 5.11
N GLU A 74 10.63 -15.59 4.24
CA GLU A 74 11.07 -16.01 2.90
C GLU A 74 10.68 -14.95 1.86
N PRO A 75 11.59 -14.56 0.93
CA PRO A 75 11.28 -13.65 -0.16
C PRO A 75 10.11 -14.14 -1.02
N GLY A 76 9.06 -13.33 -1.12
CA GLY A 76 7.84 -13.69 -1.84
C GLY A 76 7.03 -14.82 -1.20
N GLY A 77 7.26 -15.13 0.08
CA GLY A 77 6.53 -16.12 0.85
C GLY A 77 5.10 -15.70 1.22
N ASP A 78 4.43 -16.54 2.00
CA ASP A 78 3.05 -16.34 2.42
C ASP A 78 2.85 -15.00 3.17
N PRO A 79 1.69 -14.33 3.00
CA PRO A 79 1.39 -13.09 3.72
C PRO A 79 1.48 -13.24 5.25
N VAL A 80 2.13 -12.29 5.90
CA VAL A 80 2.27 -12.27 7.37
C VAL A 80 1.01 -11.72 8.00
N ARG A 81 0.47 -12.43 9.00
CA ARG A 81 -0.70 -11.96 9.74
C ARG A 81 -0.35 -10.73 10.58
N ILE A 82 -0.97 -9.59 10.27
CA ILE A 82 -0.82 -8.34 11.03
C ILE A 82 -1.62 -8.40 12.34
N GLY A 83 -2.92 -8.68 12.22
CA GLY A 83 -3.83 -8.73 13.36
C GLY A 83 -5.28 -8.40 13.04
N ALA A 84 -6.13 -8.52 14.04
CA ALA A 84 -7.58 -8.32 13.91
C ALA A 84 -7.96 -6.83 13.98
N TYR A 85 -9.17 -6.50 13.55
CA TYR A 85 -9.81 -5.23 13.84
C TYR A 85 -11.30 -5.37 14.12
N THR A 86 -11.84 -4.38 14.81
CA THR A 86 -13.27 -4.04 14.79
C THR A 86 -13.45 -2.72 14.05
N THR A 87 -14.58 -2.54 13.37
CA THR A 87 -14.89 -1.26 12.72
C THR A 87 -16.37 -0.94 12.72
N THR A 88 -16.68 0.34 12.88
CA THR A 88 -17.95 0.95 12.52
C THR A 88 -17.70 1.97 11.42
N VAL A 89 -18.41 1.83 10.31
CA VAL A 89 -18.33 2.73 9.16
C VAL A 89 -19.67 3.42 8.99
N SER A 90 -19.67 4.74 8.88
CA SER A 90 -20.86 5.55 8.56
C SER A 90 -20.61 6.33 7.28
N ILE A 91 -21.49 6.15 6.29
CA ILE A 91 -21.36 6.70 4.94
C ILE A 91 -22.60 7.53 4.63
N ASP A 92 -22.40 8.78 4.22
CA ASP A 92 -23.41 9.57 3.52
C ASP A 92 -23.07 9.59 2.02
N LEU A 93 -23.82 8.81 1.25
CA LEU A 93 -23.62 8.65 -0.19
C LEU A 93 -24.07 9.88 -0.98
N THR A 94 -24.87 10.77 -0.40
CA THR A 94 -25.40 11.95 -1.09
C THR A 94 -24.37 13.05 -1.23
N VAL A 95 -23.49 13.19 -0.24
CA VAL A 95 -22.40 14.19 -0.21
C VAL A 95 -21.01 13.55 -0.18
N GLY A 96 -20.91 12.23 -0.02
CA GLY A 96 -19.66 11.49 0.02
C GLY A 96 -18.91 11.62 1.34
N ASN A 97 -19.60 11.94 2.43
CA ASN A 97 -18.99 12.00 3.76
C ASN A 97 -18.82 10.59 4.33
N LEU A 98 -17.70 10.37 5.01
CA LEU A 98 -17.32 9.06 5.52
C LEU A 98 -16.72 9.22 6.92
N ARG A 99 -17.16 8.37 7.85
CA ARG A 99 -16.57 8.19 9.16
C ARG A 99 -16.21 6.71 9.34
N VAL A 100 -14.97 6.44 9.71
CA VAL A 100 -14.45 5.10 9.99
C VAL A 100 -13.92 5.10 11.41
N GLU A 101 -14.54 4.33 12.29
CA GLU A 101 -14.09 4.11 13.65
C GLU A 101 -13.55 2.69 13.75
N GLN A 102 -12.32 2.53 14.23
CA GLN A 102 -11.66 1.23 14.26
C GLN A 102 -10.87 1.03 15.56
N THR A 103 -10.87 -0.20 16.04
CA THR A 103 -9.84 -0.70 16.95
C THR A 103 -9.01 -1.72 16.18
N LYS A 104 -7.72 -1.43 15.98
CA LYS A 104 -6.77 -2.27 15.26
C LYS A 104 -5.88 -2.99 16.27
N GLU A 105 -5.78 -4.30 16.19
CA GLU A 105 -4.82 -5.08 16.96
C GLU A 105 -3.59 -5.39 16.11
N THR A 106 -2.40 -5.12 16.65
CA THR A 106 -1.14 -5.44 16.00
C THR A 106 -0.13 -5.84 17.05
N LEU A 107 0.49 -7.02 16.91
CA LEU A 107 1.53 -7.53 17.82
C LEU A 107 1.14 -7.42 19.32
N GLY A 108 -0.13 -7.67 19.64
CA GLY A 108 -0.66 -7.64 21.00
C GLY A 108 -1.05 -6.25 21.53
N GLN A 109 -0.95 -5.20 20.72
CA GLN A 109 -1.36 -3.83 21.09
C GLN A 109 -2.63 -3.45 20.32
N ALA A 110 -3.65 -2.98 21.05
CA ALA A 110 -4.85 -2.37 20.48
C ALA A 110 -4.63 -0.87 20.23
N ARG A 111 -5.12 -0.37 19.10
CA ARG A 111 -4.99 1.02 18.66
C ARG A 111 -6.34 1.51 18.16
N ASP A 112 -6.93 2.46 18.88
CA ASP A 112 -8.18 3.09 18.50
C ASP A 112 -7.91 4.27 17.56
N LEU A 113 -8.61 4.31 16.44
CA LEU A 113 -8.50 5.35 15.42
C LEU A 113 -9.87 5.69 14.85
N THR A 114 -10.16 6.99 14.76
CA THR A 114 -11.28 7.54 14.01
C THR A 114 -10.74 8.30 12.82
N GLU A 115 -11.30 8.07 11.64
CA GLU A 115 -11.05 8.86 10.43
C GLU A 115 -12.37 9.46 9.94
N VAL A 116 -12.36 10.74 9.63
CA VAL A 116 -13.52 11.46 9.10
C VAL A 116 -13.13 12.18 7.83
N ILE A 117 -13.90 11.97 6.77
CA ILE A 117 -13.71 12.55 5.45
C ILE A 117 -14.96 13.35 5.09
N VAL A 118 -14.76 14.60 4.69
CA VAL A 118 -15.79 15.55 4.30
C VAL A 118 -15.40 16.15 2.96
N GLY A 119 -16.06 15.72 1.89
CA GLY A 119 -15.65 16.09 0.54
C GLY A 119 -14.18 15.73 0.26
N ASP A 120 -13.37 16.73 -0.09
CA ASP A 120 -11.95 16.60 -0.45
C ASP A 120 -10.98 16.80 0.73
N VAL A 121 -11.47 16.82 1.97
CA VAL A 121 -10.63 16.94 3.17
C VAL A 121 -10.97 15.90 4.22
N GLY A 122 -10.05 15.63 5.15
CA GLY A 122 -10.28 14.68 6.22
C GLY A 122 -9.37 14.91 7.43
N TYR A 123 -9.78 14.36 8.57
CA TYR A 123 -8.99 14.35 9.80
C TYR A 123 -9.06 12.98 10.46
N LYS A 124 -8.05 12.72 11.30
CA LYS A 124 -7.95 11.51 12.11
C LYS A 124 -7.73 11.87 13.58
N ASP A 125 -8.27 11.02 14.46
CA ASP A 125 -8.17 11.15 15.92
C ASP A 125 -7.90 9.78 16.54
N GLY A 126 -6.93 9.71 17.44
CA GLY A 126 -6.52 8.48 18.13
C GLY A 126 -5.08 8.07 17.84
N LEU A 127 -4.77 6.79 18.06
CA LEU A 127 -3.43 6.23 17.94
C LEU A 127 -3.20 5.61 16.56
N ASP A 128 -2.69 6.39 15.62
CA ASP A 128 -2.55 5.98 14.21
C ASP A 128 -1.32 5.10 13.94
N GLY A 129 -0.18 5.42 14.56
CA GLY A 129 1.07 4.65 14.43
C GLY A 129 1.42 3.89 15.70
N ARG A 130 2.18 2.80 15.59
CA ARG A 130 2.60 1.96 16.74
C ARG A 130 3.48 2.72 17.74
N PHE A 131 4.36 3.59 17.25
CA PHE A 131 5.31 4.35 18.05
C PHE A 131 4.87 5.80 18.32
N GLY A 132 3.66 6.16 17.88
CA GLY A 132 3.12 7.50 18.05
C GLY A 132 2.42 7.71 19.40
N ALA A 133 1.93 8.93 19.61
CA ALA A 133 0.99 9.26 20.67
C ALA A 133 -0.42 9.46 20.07
N PRO A 134 -1.50 9.18 20.84
CA PRO A 134 -2.84 9.51 20.39
C PRO A 134 -2.99 11.02 20.16
N GLY A 135 -3.67 11.42 19.10
CA GLY A 135 -3.94 12.83 18.85
C GLY A 135 -4.76 13.09 17.59
N GLN A 136 -5.08 14.37 17.40
CA GLN A 136 -5.82 14.85 16.25
C GLN A 136 -4.88 15.42 15.19
N SER A 137 -5.11 15.05 13.94
CA SER A 137 -4.33 15.58 12.81
C SER A 137 -5.14 15.57 11.52
N ALA A 138 -4.77 16.44 10.59
CA ALA A 138 -5.29 16.37 9.22
C ALA A 138 -4.84 15.07 8.55
N MET A 139 -5.69 14.49 7.72
CA MET A 139 -5.31 13.38 6.85
C MET A 139 -4.54 13.90 5.64
N GLY A 140 -3.47 13.19 5.26
CA GLY A 140 -2.89 13.35 3.92
C GLY A 140 -3.94 13.00 2.84
N SER A 141 -3.83 13.62 1.67
CA SER A 141 -4.78 13.34 0.57
C SER A 141 -4.69 11.91 0.04
N ASP A 142 -3.54 11.25 0.20
CA ASP A 142 -3.35 9.83 -0.05
C ASP A 142 -4.12 8.94 0.94
N ARG A 143 -4.04 9.24 2.25
CA ARG A 143 -4.85 8.58 3.27
C ARG A 143 -6.33 8.78 3.02
N LEU A 144 -6.75 10.02 2.70
CA LEU A 144 -8.14 10.35 2.39
C LEU A 144 -8.68 9.54 1.21
N VAL A 145 -7.95 9.54 0.09
CA VAL A 145 -8.39 8.85 -1.13
C VAL A 145 -8.34 7.33 -0.93
N SER A 146 -7.30 6.81 -0.28
CA SER A 146 -7.20 5.38 -0.03
C SER A 146 -8.31 4.87 0.89
N THR A 147 -8.63 5.59 1.98
CA THR A 147 -9.74 5.26 2.88
C THR A 147 -11.08 5.36 2.16
N SER A 148 -11.28 6.38 1.31
CA SER A 148 -12.49 6.51 0.49
C SER A 148 -12.65 5.34 -0.50
N LYS A 149 -11.59 5.02 -1.26
CA LYS A 149 -11.57 3.93 -2.24
C LYS A 149 -11.79 2.58 -1.58
N GLN A 150 -11.16 2.33 -0.44
CA GLN A 150 -11.39 1.13 0.37
C GLN A 150 -12.88 0.95 0.67
N GLN A 151 -13.56 1.99 1.15
CA GLN A 151 -14.98 1.89 1.53
C GLN A 151 -15.92 1.85 0.32
N GLU A 152 -15.57 2.52 -0.79
CA GLU A 152 -16.27 2.40 -2.07
C GLU A 152 -16.25 0.96 -2.60
N LEU A 153 -15.10 0.30 -2.55
CA LEU A 153 -14.95 -1.06 -3.05
C LEU A 153 -15.55 -2.09 -2.09
N LEU A 154 -15.44 -1.91 -0.78
CA LEU A 154 -16.11 -2.79 0.19
C LEU A 154 -17.64 -2.70 0.11
N ASN A 155 -18.19 -1.54 -0.28
CA ASN A 155 -19.63 -1.28 -0.34
C ASN A 155 -20.05 -0.86 -1.76
N PRO A 156 -20.21 -1.82 -2.69
CA PRO A 156 -20.34 -1.54 -4.12
C PRO A 156 -21.68 -0.89 -4.52
N HIS A 157 -22.58 -0.64 -3.57
CA HIS A 157 -23.89 -0.04 -3.83
C HIS A 157 -23.79 1.35 -4.46
N GLY A 158 -22.85 2.18 -4.01
CA GLY A 158 -22.62 3.51 -4.60
C GLY A 158 -22.13 3.42 -6.06
N LEU A 159 -21.28 2.44 -6.36
CA LEU A 159 -20.88 2.14 -7.73
C LEU A 159 -22.08 1.69 -8.58
N LEU A 160 -22.92 0.80 -8.06
CA LEU A 160 -24.13 0.34 -8.75
C LEU A 160 -25.15 1.48 -8.94
N GLN A 161 -25.26 2.42 -8.01
CA GLN A 161 -26.07 3.65 -8.19
C GLN A 161 -25.56 4.48 -9.36
N ALA A 162 -24.24 4.66 -9.46
CA ALA A 162 -23.63 5.40 -10.57
C ALA A 162 -23.86 4.72 -11.92
N LEU A 163 -23.70 3.39 -11.98
CA LEU A 163 -23.97 2.61 -13.20
C LEU A 163 -25.46 2.57 -13.56
N LEU A 164 -26.35 2.58 -12.58
CA LEU A 164 -27.79 2.69 -12.81
C LEU A 164 -28.15 4.08 -13.38
N ALA A 165 -27.52 5.14 -12.89
CA ALA A 165 -27.75 6.51 -13.37
C ALA A 165 -27.17 6.72 -14.78
N ASP A 166 -26.03 6.11 -15.08
CA ASP A 166 -25.41 6.12 -16.42
C ASP A 166 -24.92 4.71 -16.80
N PRO A 167 -25.79 3.89 -17.42
CA PRO A 167 -25.42 2.54 -17.85
C PRO A 167 -24.32 2.50 -18.92
N THR A 168 -24.03 3.62 -19.59
CA THR A 168 -22.98 3.68 -20.63
C THR A 168 -21.57 3.53 -20.05
N LEU A 169 -21.43 3.68 -18.73
CA LEU A 169 -20.20 3.45 -18.00
C LEU A 169 -19.84 1.97 -17.86
N ALA A 170 -20.80 1.05 -18.05
CA ALA A 170 -20.55 -0.39 -18.01
C ALA A 170 -20.46 -0.95 -19.43
N THR A 171 -19.27 -1.44 -19.80
CA THR A 171 -19.04 -2.10 -21.08
C THR A 171 -18.97 -3.61 -20.91
N ASP A 172 -19.63 -4.36 -21.79
CA ASP A 172 -19.54 -5.82 -21.81
C ASP A 172 -18.10 -6.27 -22.08
N ALA A 173 -17.53 -7.05 -21.16
CA ALA A 173 -16.20 -7.64 -21.24
C ALA A 173 -16.25 -9.16 -21.43
N GLY A 174 -17.39 -9.69 -21.86
CA GLY A 174 -17.62 -11.10 -22.15
C GLY A 174 -17.87 -11.95 -20.90
N GLU A 175 -17.90 -13.26 -21.10
CA GLU A 175 -18.18 -14.24 -20.05
C GLU A 175 -16.93 -15.04 -19.67
N VAL A 176 -16.91 -15.56 -18.44
CA VAL A 176 -15.87 -16.46 -17.95
C VAL A 176 -16.46 -17.57 -17.09
N LEU A 177 -15.88 -18.77 -17.17
CA LEU A 177 -16.16 -19.88 -16.26
C LEU A 177 -15.17 -19.82 -15.09
N LEU A 178 -15.66 -19.58 -13.87
CA LEU A 178 -14.88 -19.57 -12.64
C LEU A 178 -15.54 -20.52 -11.64
N ASP A 179 -14.76 -21.41 -11.03
CA ASP A 179 -15.22 -22.35 -9.99
C ASP A 179 -16.52 -23.12 -10.34
N GLY A 180 -16.69 -23.45 -11.62
CA GLY A 180 -17.85 -24.20 -12.12
C GLY A 180 -19.11 -23.36 -12.39
N ALA A 181 -19.05 -22.03 -12.25
CA ALA A 181 -20.13 -21.09 -12.56
C ALA A 181 -19.74 -20.10 -13.66
N ILE A 182 -20.72 -19.67 -14.45
CA ILE A 182 -20.54 -18.65 -15.49
C ILE A 182 -20.75 -17.27 -14.89
N TYR A 183 -19.85 -16.35 -15.18
CA TYR A 183 -19.92 -14.94 -14.80
C TYR A 183 -19.88 -14.06 -16.04
N HIS A 184 -20.77 -13.08 -16.10
CA HIS A 184 -20.65 -11.96 -17.01
C HIS A 184 -19.65 -10.96 -16.44
N ARG A 185 -18.80 -10.37 -17.29
CA ARG A 185 -17.85 -9.34 -16.90
C ARG A 185 -18.28 -7.99 -17.43
N LEU A 186 -18.28 -6.98 -16.57
CA LEU A 186 -18.51 -5.59 -16.95
C LEU A 186 -17.26 -4.77 -16.65
N ALA A 187 -16.67 -4.18 -17.68
CA ALA A 187 -15.58 -3.22 -17.53
C ALA A 187 -16.16 -1.83 -17.23
N VAL A 188 -15.64 -1.18 -16.19
CA VAL A 188 -16.08 0.13 -15.73
C VAL A 188 -14.86 1.07 -15.66
N PRO A 189 -14.89 2.22 -16.34
CA PRO A 189 -13.79 3.18 -16.27
C PRO A 189 -13.60 3.64 -14.82
N TYR A 190 -12.36 3.50 -14.34
CA TYR A 190 -11.96 3.86 -12.99
C TYR A 190 -10.50 4.28 -13.01
N ASP A 191 -10.10 5.10 -12.04
CA ASP A 191 -8.77 5.69 -11.97
C ASP A 191 -7.99 5.05 -10.82
N PRO A 192 -6.71 4.69 -11.01
CA PRO A 192 -5.95 4.78 -12.27
C PRO A 192 -6.23 3.63 -13.25
N ALA A 193 -6.75 2.50 -12.78
CA ALA A 193 -7.04 1.33 -13.60
C ALA A 193 -8.54 0.97 -13.57
N PRO A 194 -9.12 0.51 -14.71
CA PRO A 194 -10.54 0.18 -14.79
C PRO A 194 -10.91 -0.97 -13.85
N LEU A 195 -12.14 -0.93 -13.34
CA LEU A 195 -12.71 -2.05 -12.60
C LEU A 195 -13.31 -3.08 -13.56
N THR A 196 -13.24 -4.35 -13.20
CA THR A 196 -14.02 -5.43 -13.82
C THR A 196 -14.94 -6.04 -12.77
N LEU A 197 -16.25 -5.97 -13.00
CA LEU A 197 -17.28 -6.56 -12.14
C LEU A 197 -17.63 -7.96 -12.67
N TYR A 198 -17.67 -8.94 -11.78
CA TYR A 198 -18.02 -10.33 -12.11
C TYR A 198 -19.41 -10.64 -11.58
N ILE A 199 -20.38 -10.67 -12.49
CA ILE A 199 -21.80 -10.88 -12.18
C ILE A 199 -22.17 -12.33 -12.48
N HIS A 200 -22.56 -13.10 -11.46
CA HIS A 200 -22.95 -14.49 -11.62
C HIS A 200 -24.13 -14.59 -12.60
N ALA A 201 -23.98 -15.35 -13.70
CA ALA A 201 -24.93 -15.33 -14.82
C ALA A 201 -26.35 -15.81 -14.43
N GLY A 202 -26.43 -16.76 -13.50
CA GLY A 202 -27.68 -17.30 -12.96
C GLY A 202 -28.37 -16.44 -11.89
N THR A 203 -27.65 -16.02 -10.84
CA THR A 203 -28.22 -15.30 -9.69
C THR A 203 -28.21 -13.77 -9.85
N GLY A 204 -27.37 -13.23 -10.73
CA GLY A 204 -27.13 -11.79 -10.84
C GLY A 204 -26.25 -11.23 -9.72
N GLN A 205 -25.81 -12.02 -8.75
CA GLN A 205 -25.00 -11.52 -7.64
C GLN A 205 -23.62 -11.08 -8.14
N LEU A 206 -23.16 -9.93 -7.66
CA LEU A 206 -21.77 -9.50 -7.80
C LEU A 206 -20.90 -10.40 -6.93
N ALA A 207 -20.05 -11.20 -7.56
CA ALA A 207 -19.16 -12.13 -6.87
C ALA A 207 -17.81 -11.48 -6.54
N LYS A 208 -17.26 -10.73 -7.48
CA LYS A 208 -16.05 -9.93 -7.24
C LYS A 208 -15.93 -8.68 -8.09
N ILE A 209 -15.12 -7.75 -7.62
CA ILE A 209 -14.52 -6.66 -8.42
C ILE A 209 -13.03 -6.96 -8.55
N SER A 210 -12.45 -6.76 -9.73
CA SER A 210 -11.00 -6.80 -9.93
C SER A 210 -10.48 -5.51 -10.56
N THR A 211 -9.26 -5.12 -10.24
CA THR A 211 -8.49 -4.03 -10.86
C THR A 211 -6.99 -4.31 -10.72
N ILE A 212 -6.15 -3.36 -11.10
CA ILE A 212 -4.70 -3.36 -10.88
C ILE A 212 -4.36 -2.17 -10.01
N GLU A 213 -3.44 -2.36 -9.07
CA GLU A 213 -2.85 -1.29 -8.26
C GLU A 213 -1.34 -1.32 -8.35
N GLU A 214 -0.72 -0.20 -8.01
CA GLU A 214 0.71 -0.16 -7.74
C GLU A 214 1.00 -0.64 -6.31
N MET A 215 2.01 -1.50 -6.18
CA MET A 215 2.76 -1.73 -4.95
C MET A 215 4.20 -1.22 -5.14
N PRO A 216 4.75 -0.43 -4.20
CA PRO A 216 6.12 0.05 -4.31
C PRO A 216 7.15 -1.03 -4.60
N LEU A 217 7.07 -2.22 -4.00
CA LEU A 217 8.01 -3.30 -4.34
C LEU A 217 7.62 -4.03 -5.64
N ARG A 218 6.41 -4.60 -5.69
CA ARG A 218 5.97 -5.52 -6.77
C ARG A 218 5.47 -4.86 -8.07
N ARG A 219 5.28 -3.54 -8.07
CA ARG A 219 4.67 -2.75 -9.16
C ARG A 219 3.21 -3.12 -9.42
N ASP A 220 2.81 -3.35 -10.67
CA ASP A 220 1.42 -3.66 -10.98
C ASP A 220 1.02 -5.00 -10.38
N VAL A 221 0.15 -4.97 -9.38
CA VAL A 221 -0.43 -6.16 -8.75
C VAL A 221 -1.94 -6.22 -8.99
N SER A 222 -2.46 -7.43 -9.18
CA SER A 222 -3.91 -7.61 -9.21
C SER A 222 -4.51 -7.31 -7.83
N LEU A 223 -5.62 -6.58 -7.81
CA LEU A 223 -6.41 -6.36 -6.61
C LEU A 223 -7.83 -6.85 -6.87
N GLU A 224 -8.33 -7.75 -6.03
CA GLU A 224 -9.64 -8.35 -6.16
C GLU A 224 -10.41 -8.27 -4.82
N LEU A 225 -11.68 -7.88 -4.90
CA LEU A 225 -12.59 -7.88 -3.76
C LEU A 225 -13.68 -8.93 -3.99
N TYR A 226 -13.75 -9.92 -3.13
CA TYR A 226 -14.74 -11.00 -3.21
C TYR A 226 -15.87 -10.77 -2.20
N TYR A 227 -17.11 -10.94 -2.64
CA TYR A 227 -18.31 -10.73 -1.84
C TYR A 227 -19.07 -12.04 -1.65
N TYR A 228 -19.29 -12.40 -0.39
CA TYR A 228 -19.97 -13.65 -0.04
C TYR A 228 -21.21 -13.40 0.82
N ASN A 229 -22.11 -14.37 0.77
CA ASN A 229 -23.26 -14.47 1.67
C ASN A 229 -24.13 -13.21 1.65
N TRP A 230 -24.49 -12.70 0.46
CA TRP A 230 -25.42 -11.58 0.30
C TRP A 230 -26.73 -11.83 1.06
N GLN A 231 -27.04 -10.97 2.03
CA GLN A 231 -28.25 -11.02 2.86
C GLN A 231 -29.07 -9.75 2.70
N PRO A 232 -30.42 -9.84 2.67
CA PRO A 232 -31.28 -8.66 2.76
C PRO A 232 -31.10 -7.95 4.12
N VAL A 233 -31.20 -6.62 4.11
CA VAL A 233 -31.16 -5.76 5.30
C VAL A 233 -32.56 -5.23 5.58
N ASP A 234 -33.16 -5.70 6.67
CA ASP A 234 -34.47 -5.28 7.15
C ASP A 234 -35.55 -5.24 6.04
N GLU A 235 -36.49 -4.29 6.13
CA GLU A 235 -37.52 -4.04 5.12
C GLU A 235 -37.04 -3.13 3.98
N SER A 236 -35.74 -2.80 3.94
CA SER A 236 -35.19 -1.87 2.92
C SER A 236 -35.26 -2.43 1.50
N GLY A 237 -35.34 -3.76 1.37
CA GLY A 237 -35.25 -4.46 0.10
C GLY A 237 -33.82 -4.59 -0.43
N LEU A 238 -32.83 -3.93 0.18
CA LEU A 238 -31.43 -4.00 -0.24
C LEU A 238 -30.72 -5.20 0.39
N ALA A 239 -29.80 -5.80 -0.38
CA ALA A 239 -28.92 -6.87 0.10
C ALA A 239 -27.47 -6.39 0.21
N PHE A 240 -26.77 -6.85 1.25
CA PHE A 240 -25.35 -6.59 1.50
C PHE A 240 -24.59 -7.90 1.73
N PRO A 241 -23.31 -7.99 1.34
CA PRO A 241 -22.50 -9.17 1.62
C PRO A 241 -22.21 -9.29 3.12
N ALA A 242 -22.32 -10.49 3.69
CA ALA A 242 -21.96 -10.71 5.09
C ALA A 242 -20.45 -10.90 5.29
N GLU A 243 -19.73 -11.30 4.24
CA GLU A 243 -18.27 -11.42 4.24
C GLU A 243 -17.67 -10.77 2.99
N VAL A 244 -16.56 -10.05 3.17
CA VAL A 244 -15.78 -9.46 2.08
C VAL A 244 -14.31 -9.82 2.26
N TYR A 245 -13.66 -10.23 1.17
CA TYR A 245 -12.23 -10.55 1.16
C TYR A 245 -11.52 -9.61 0.20
N ILE A 246 -10.32 -9.18 0.56
CA ILE A 246 -9.40 -8.50 -0.35
C ILE A 246 -8.28 -9.49 -0.66
N VAL A 247 -8.08 -9.71 -1.95
CA VAL A 247 -7.02 -10.55 -2.51
C VAL A 247 -6.09 -9.64 -3.30
N GLN A 248 -4.81 -9.67 -3.02
CA GLN A 248 -3.78 -8.93 -3.75
C GLN A 248 -2.75 -9.91 -4.27
N ASP A 249 -2.48 -9.85 -5.57
CA ASP A 249 -1.55 -10.76 -6.27
C ASP A 249 -1.83 -12.26 -6.02
N GLY A 250 -3.12 -12.62 -5.94
CA GLY A 250 -3.56 -14.00 -5.65
C GLY A 250 -3.66 -14.36 -4.16
N GLU A 251 -3.16 -13.50 -3.28
CA GLU A 251 -3.08 -13.76 -1.84
C GLU A 251 -4.15 -13.01 -1.02
N VAL A 252 -4.72 -13.66 0.00
CA VAL A 252 -5.71 -13.01 0.89
C VAL A 252 -5.01 -12.06 1.85
N VAL A 253 -5.25 -10.76 1.67
CA VAL A 253 -4.64 -9.69 2.48
C VAL A 253 -5.63 -9.02 3.44
N ALA A 254 -6.93 -9.23 3.25
CA ALA A 254 -7.94 -8.88 4.25
C ALA A 254 -9.16 -9.80 4.21
N LYS A 255 -9.76 -10.00 5.38
CA LYS A 255 -11.08 -10.61 5.55
C LYS A 255 -11.90 -9.74 6.49
N GLU A 256 -13.09 -9.37 6.06
CA GLU A 256 -14.11 -8.65 6.83
C GLU A 256 -15.36 -9.51 6.99
N VAL A 257 -15.92 -9.53 8.20
CA VAL A 257 -17.19 -10.19 8.55
C VAL A 257 -18.11 -9.15 9.18
N ARG A 258 -19.27 -8.94 8.57
CA ARG A 258 -20.23 -7.90 8.98
C ARG A 258 -21.22 -8.46 9.99
N SER A 259 -21.29 -7.81 11.16
CA SER A 259 -22.23 -8.18 12.22
C SER A 259 -23.55 -7.42 12.10
N ALA A 260 -23.53 -6.21 11.55
CA ALA A 260 -24.72 -5.42 11.32
C ALA A 260 -24.53 -4.46 10.14
N VAL A 261 -25.61 -4.26 9.39
CA VAL A 261 -25.71 -3.21 8.37
C VAL A 261 -27.04 -2.49 8.60
N ALA A 262 -27.03 -1.16 8.59
CA ALA A 262 -28.22 -0.34 8.60
C ALA A 262 -28.31 0.47 7.32
N VAL A 263 -29.49 0.47 6.71
CA VAL A 263 -29.80 1.24 5.50
C VAL A 263 -30.61 2.47 5.86
N ASN A 264 -30.19 3.61 5.34
CA ASN A 264 -30.80 4.91 5.59
C ASN A 264 -30.97 5.25 7.09
N PRO A 265 -30.02 4.93 7.99
CA PRO A 265 -30.10 5.41 9.35
C PRO A 265 -30.04 6.94 9.38
N GLU A 266 -30.68 7.53 10.39
CA GLU A 266 -30.47 8.93 10.73
C GLU A 266 -29.03 9.09 11.24
N LEU A 267 -28.22 9.85 10.51
CA LEU A 267 -26.85 10.18 10.90
C LEU A 267 -26.83 11.60 11.46
N ASP A 268 -26.30 11.77 12.66
CA ASP A 268 -26.06 13.08 13.24
C ASP A 268 -25.00 13.82 12.41
N GLU A 269 -25.30 15.03 11.93
CA GLU A 269 -24.37 15.83 11.12
C GLU A 269 -23.03 16.07 11.83
N THR A 270 -23.02 16.07 13.17
CA THR A 270 -21.80 16.24 13.97
C THR A 270 -20.82 15.07 13.86
N LEU A 271 -21.26 13.90 13.36
CA LEU A 271 -20.37 12.77 13.06
C LEU A 271 -19.30 13.11 12.02
N PHE A 272 -19.59 14.09 11.16
CA PHE A 272 -18.74 14.51 10.04
C PHE A 272 -18.12 15.89 10.28
N THR A 273 -18.06 16.37 11.53
CA THR A 273 -17.42 17.66 11.83
C THR A 273 -15.92 17.51 11.97
N ILE A 274 -15.17 18.34 11.25
CA ILE A 274 -13.72 18.52 11.45
C ILE A 274 -13.50 19.56 12.56
N PRO A 275 -12.71 19.29 13.61
CA PRO A 275 -12.39 20.28 14.64
C PRO A 275 -11.76 21.55 14.05
N ASP A 276 -12.13 22.72 14.59
CA ASP A 276 -11.65 24.03 14.12
C ASP A 276 -10.11 24.17 14.20
N GLU A 277 -9.47 23.44 15.11
CA GLU A 277 -8.02 23.41 15.29
C GLU A 277 -7.29 22.63 14.19
N VAL A 278 -7.99 21.78 13.43
CA VAL A 278 -7.41 20.99 12.34
C VAL A 278 -7.66 21.69 11.01
N THR A 279 -6.59 21.97 10.27
CA THR A 279 -6.64 22.67 8.98
C THR A 279 -6.22 21.73 7.84
N PRO A 280 -7.13 20.85 7.38
CA PRO A 280 -6.79 19.91 6.31
C PRO A 280 -6.68 20.63 4.96
N SER A 281 -5.87 20.07 4.07
CA SER A 281 -5.69 20.57 2.71
C SER A 281 -5.72 19.42 1.72
N TYR A 282 -6.06 19.74 0.47
CA TYR A 282 -6.09 18.77 -0.61
C TYR A 282 -4.87 18.94 -1.51
N ASP A 283 -4.14 17.86 -1.71
CA ASP A 283 -3.00 17.75 -2.62
C ASP A 283 -3.31 16.74 -3.72
N GLU A 284 -3.31 17.18 -4.98
CA GLU A 284 -3.70 16.35 -6.12
C GLU A 284 -2.71 15.20 -6.37
N ALA A 285 -1.42 15.40 -6.11
CA ALA A 285 -0.40 14.36 -6.31
C ALA A 285 -0.51 13.26 -5.26
N LEU A 286 -0.68 13.62 -3.99
CA LEU A 286 -0.95 12.66 -2.92
C LEU A 286 -2.31 11.97 -3.12
N ALA A 287 -3.33 12.68 -3.58
CA ALA A 287 -4.62 12.06 -3.93
C ALA A 287 -4.45 11.01 -5.05
N ALA A 288 -3.66 11.30 -6.09
CA ALA A 288 -3.35 10.34 -7.15
C ALA A 288 -2.60 9.12 -6.61
N ARG A 289 -1.61 9.32 -5.73
CA ARG A 289 -0.91 8.24 -5.02
C ARG A 289 -1.90 7.34 -4.27
N GLY A 290 -2.74 7.92 -3.41
CA GLY A 290 -3.72 7.13 -2.64
C GLY A 290 -4.75 6.40 -3.50
N SER A 291 -5.01 6.88 -4.73
CA SER A 291 -5.81 6.16 -5.73
C SER A 291 -5.06 4.98 -6.34
N ALA A 292 -3.75 5.12 -6.55
CA ALA A 292 -2.90 4.12 -7.20
C ALA A 292 -2.51 2.94 -6.31
N ASN A 293 -2.31 3.18 -5.01
CA ASN A 293 -1.81 2.18 -4.06
C ASN A 293 -2.65 2.10 -2.78
N HIS A 294 -3.98 2.09 -2.93
CA HIS A 294 -4.89 2.19 -1.79
C HIS A 294 -4.70 1.03 -0.80
N ASN A 295 -4.56 -0.20 -1.29
CA ASN A 295 -4.49 -1.35 -0.40
C ASN A 295 -3.17 -1.36 0.37
N TYR A 296 -2.07 -0.98 -0.29
CA TYR A 296 -0.77 -0.79 0.35
C TYR A 296 -0.85 0.19 1.53
N LEU A 297 -1.44 1.37 1.33
CA LEU A 297 -1.60 2.37 2.39
C LEU A 297 -2.49 1.87 3.53
N GLN A 298 -3.57 1.14 3.22
CA GLN A 298 -4.47 0.58 4.24
C GLN A 298 -3.80 -0.54 5.04
N MET A 299 -3.04 -1.40 4.38
CA MET A 299 -2.28 -2.50 4.98
C MET A 299 -1.25 -1.97 5.98
N PHE A 300 -0.40 -1.02 5.59
CA PHE A 300 0.64 -0.46 6.45
C PHE A 300 0.09 0.42 7.59
N ALA A 301 -0.99 1.17 7.35
CA ALA A 301 -1.68 1.86 8.45
C ALA A 301 -2.29 0.87 9.46
N HIS A 302 -2.81 -0.27 8.99
CA HIS A 302 -3.26 -1.35 9.87
C HIS A 302 -2.09 -2.04 10.58
N TYR A 303 -0.92 -2.11 9.96
CA TYR A 303 0.31 -2.58 10.59
C TYR A 303 0.88 -1.60 11.62
N GLY A 304 0.49 -0.33 11.55
CA GLY A 304 0.95 0.72 12.48
C GLY A 304 2.26 1.36 12.07
N PHE A 305 2.73 1.08 10.86
CA PHE A 305 3.83 1.74 10.17
C PHE A 305 3.25 2.64 9.07
N VAL A 306 2.61 3.73 9.47
CA VAL A 306 1.84 4.61 8.57
C VAL A 306 2.74 5.16 7.45
N ARG A 307 2.28 5.05 6.19
CA ARG A 307 3.01 5.48 4.98
C ARG A 307 2.35 6.68 4.28
N ASP A 308 1.62 7.51 5.04
CA ASP A 308 1.03 8.76 4.57
C ASP A 308 2.14 9.75 4.16
N GLY A 309 1.92 10.47 3.06
CA GLY A 309 2.88 11.40 2.48
C GLY A 309 4.07 10.72 1.79
N ILE A 310 4.98 11.54 1.27
CA ILE A 310 6.22 11.11 0.63
C ILE A 310 7.39 11.65 1.44
N GLN A 311 8.38 10.81 1.72
CA GLN A 311 9.59 11.22 2.44
C GLN A 311 10.60 11.86 1.48
N THR A 312 10.49 13.19 1.31
CA THR A 312 11.21 13.92 0.27
C THR A 312 12.54 14.54 0.72
N ASN A 313 13.06 14.21 1.90
CA ASN A 313 14.24 14.87 2.47
C ASN A 313 15.44 13.92 2.55
N VAL A 314 16.53 14.21 1.83
CA VAL A 314 17.80 13.49 1.95
C VAL A 314 18.78 14.35 2.75
N VAL A 315 19.23 13.84 3.89
CA VAL A 315 20.28 14.48 4.70
C VAL A 315 21.52 13.61 4.64
N ALA A 316 22.56 14.10 3.98
CA ALA A 316 23.82 13.39 3.85
C ALA A 316 24.74 13.70 5.04
N ASN A 317 25.14 12.65 5.77
CA ASN A 317 26.07 12.74 6.89
C ASN A 317 27.33 11.97 6.50
N GLU A 318 28.44 12.67 6.29
CA GLU A 318 29.71 12.03 5.97
C GLU A 318 30.26 11.31 7.22
N ILE A 319 30.31 9.98 7.16
CA ILE A 319 30.81 9.11 8.24
C ILE A 319 32.34 9.04 8.19
N ALA A 320 32.86 8.95 6.96
CA ALA A 320 34.27 9.01 6.61
C ALA A 320 34.39 9.63 5.21
N PRO A 321 35.57 10.11 4.78
CA PRO A 321 35.74 10.69 3.44
C PRO A 321 35.18 9.76 2.36
N GLY A 322 34.21 10.23 1.57
CA GLY A 322 33.60 9.43 0.50
C GLY A 322 32.54 8.40 0.95
N ILE A 323 32.22 8.32 2.25
CA ILE A 323 31.21 7.41 2.81
C ILE A 323 30.12 8.23 3.52
N TYR A 324 28.90 8.17 3.02
CA TYR A 324 27.79 9.01 3.46
C TYR A 324 26.61 8.18 3.96
N HIS A 325 26.13 8.49 5.15
CA HIS A 325 24.84 8.03 5.65
C HIS A 325 23.73 9.00 5.21
N LEU A 326 22.85 8.53 4.34
CA LEU A 326 21.77 9.28 3.70
C LEU A 326 20.45 9.12 4.48
N THR A 327 20.21 10.04 5.41
CA THR A 327 19.04 10.06 6.29
C THR A 327 17.98 11.07 5.82
N GLY A 328 17.14 11.56 6.73
CA GLY A 328 16.07 12.53 6.44
C GLY A 328 14.69 11.90 6.27
N GLY A 329 14.61 10.58 6.45
CA GLY A 329 13.38 9.79 6.51
C GLY A 329 13.39 8.81 7.69
N SER A 330 12.46 7.86 7.70
CA SER A 330 12.47 6.74 8.66
C SER A 330 13.40 5.59 8.25
N HIS A 331 13.78 5.54 6.97
CA HIS A 331 14.65 4.51 6.39
C HIS A 331 15.78 5.22 5.66
N ASN A 332 16.99 4.71 5.83
CA ASN A 332 18.22 5.34 5.40
C ASN A 332 18.96 4.47 4.39
N SER A 333 19.87 5.11 3.66
CA SER A 333 20.82 4.43 2.77
C SER A 333 22.24 4.82 3.16
N MET A 334 23.23 4.04 2.71
CA MET A 334 24.64 4.46 2.73
C MET A 334 25.17 4.54 1.31
N ALA A 335 25.85 5.64 0.98
CA ALA A 335 26.57 5.79 -0.28
C ALA A 335 28.08 5.65 -0.04
N VAL A 336 28.74 4.83 -0.85
CA VAL A 336 30.18 4.53 -0.74
C VAL A 336 30.83 4.88 -2.06
N GLU A 337 31.75 5.83 -2.04
CA GLU A 337 32.57 6.21 -3.19
C GLU A 337 33.62 5.13 -3.46
N GLN A 338 33.66 4.59 -4.67
CA GLN A 338 34.71 3.72 -5.18
C GLN A 338 35.42 4.41 -6.36
N ASP A 339 36.51 3.85 -6.88
CA ASP A 339 37.26 4.45 -7.99
C ASP A 339 36.40 4.59 -9.26
N GLU A 340 35.67 3.52 -9.60
CA GLU A 340 34.86 3.43 -10.83
C GLU A 340 33.45 3.99 -10.70
N GLY A 341 32.98 4.31 -9.48
CA GLY A 341 31.61 4.73 -9.27
C GLY A 341 31.18 4.84 -7.81
N ILE A 342 29.88 4.89 -7.58
CA ILE A 342 29.24 4.94 -6.27
C ILE A 342 28.44 3.66 -6.05
N VAL A 343 28.61 3.03 -4.89
CA VAL A 343 27.77 1.93 -4.42
C VAL A 343 26.72 2.49 -3.45
N ILE A 344 25.46 2.14 -3.67
CA ILE A 344 24.35 2.49 -2.77
C ILE A 344 23.96 1.25 -1.97
N VAL A 345 23.94 1.35 -0.65
CA VAL A 345 23.50 0.31 0.26
C VAL A 345 22.15 0.72 0.84
N GLU A 346 21.16 -0.17 0.71
CA GLU A 346 19.73 0.00 0.98
C GLU A 346 19.01 0.96 0.02
N THR A 347 17.82 0.58 -0.44
CA THR A 347 17.04 1.34 -1.44
C THR A 347 15.58 1.53 -0.99
N PRO A 348 15.35 2.27 0.11
CA PRO A 348 14.09 2.20 0.82
C PRO A 348 12.98 3.04 0.17
N LEU A 349 11.73 2.76 0.53
CA LEU A 349 10.53 3.58 0.27
C LEU A 349 10.15 3.86 -1.21
N GLY A 350 10.78 3.18 -2.17
CA GLY A 350 10.37 3.20 -3.57
C GLY A 350 10.93 4.35 -4.41
N GLY A 351 10.27 4.63 -5.54
CA GLY A 351 10.82 5.48 -6.60
C GLY A 351 11.08 6.93 -6.22
N TYR A 352 10.18 7.55 -5.44
CA TYR A 352 10.38 8.94 -5.00
C TYR A 352 11.64 9.13 -4.15
N ARG A 353 11.91 8.19 -3.23
CA ARG A 353 13.10 8.23 -2.37
C ARG A 353 14.36 7.93 -3.19
N SER A 354 14.28 6.94 -4.06
CA SER A 354 15.38 6.54 -4.96
C SER A 354 15.81 7.69 -5.87
N ALA A 355 14.86 8.41 -6.48
CA ALA A 355 15.14 9.57 -7.33
C ALA A 355 15.92 10.67 -6.59
N LEU A 356 15.61 10.92 -5.32
CA LEU A 356 16.31 11.91 -4.51
C LEU A 356 17.72 11.47 -4.13
N ILE A 357 17.92 10.18 -3.82
CA ILE A 357 19.24 9.60 -3.54
C ILE A 357 20.12 9.66 -4.81
N MET A 358 19.57 9.26 -5.95
CA MET A 358 20.27 9.32 -7.24
C MET A 358 20.63 10.76 -7.62
N ALA A 359 19.72 11.73 -7.41
CA ALA A 359 20.00 13.14 -7.65
C ALA A 359 21.11 13.67 -6.74
N TRP A 360 21.08 13.32 -5.45
CA TRP A 360 22.15 13.69 -4.51
C TRP A 360 23.51 13.10 -4.92
N ALA A 361 23.54 11.83 -5.35
CA ALA A 361 24.77 11.17 -5.79
C ALA A 361 25.33 11.85 -7.05
N ALA A 362 24.49 12.19 -8.03
CA ALA A 362 24.90 12.89 -9.25
C ALA A 362 25.40 14.32 -8.98
N GLU A 363 24.86 15.02 -7.97
CA GLU A 363 25.35 16.34 -7.56
C GLU A 363 26.68 16.26 -6.82
N THR A 364 26.83 15.26 -5.95
CA THR A 364 28.01 15.10 -5.08
C THR A 364 29.20 14.49 -5.84
N PHE A 365 28.93 13.56 -6.75
CA PHE A 365 29.94 12.82 -7.52
C PHE A 365 29.63 12.88 -9.03
N PRO A 366 29.70 14.07 -9.66
CA PRO A 366 29.20 14.28 -11.03
C PRO A 366 29.92 13.49 -12.13
N GLU A 367 31.13 12.96 -11.84
CA GLU A 367 31.92 12.16 -12.79
C GLU A 367 31.82 10.65 -12.52
N LYS A 368 31.14 10.23 -11.46
CA LYS A 368 31.04 8.83 -11.03
C LYS A 368 29.61 8.32 -11.16
N PRO A 369 29.36 7.28 -11.98
CA PRO A 369 28.04 6.66 -12.05
C PRO A 369 27.73 5.87 -10.76
N ILE A 370 26.47 5.53 -10.56
CA ILE A 370 26.11 4.50 -9.58
C ILE A 370 26.38 3.14 -10.24
N THR A 371 27.30 2.36 -9.68
CA THR A 371 27.77 1.09 -10.27
C THR A 371 27.04 -0.12 -9.69
N ALA A 372 26.65 -0.05 -8.42
CA ALA A 372 25.92 -1.11 -7.74
C ALA A 372 24.92 -0.56 -6.72
N ALA A 373 23.85 -1.32 -6.50
CA ALA A 373 22.88 -1.09 -5.44
C ALA A 373 22.66 -2.39 -4.65
N VAL A 374 22.93 -2.36 -3.36
CA VAL A 374 22.78 -3.49 -2.44
C VAL A 374 21.49 -3.29 -1.64
N VAL A 375 20.68 -4.34 -1.46
CA VAL A 375 19.60 -4.36 -0.46
C VAL A 375 20.00 -5.28 0.68
N THR A 376 19.65 -4.91 1.92
CA THR A 376 20.00 -5.77 3.06
C THR A 376 19.10 -6.98 3.16
N HIS A 377 17.84 -6.87 2.73
CA HIS A 377 16.86 -7.94 2.65
C HIS A 377 15.63 -7.51 1.83
N HIS A 378 14.71 -8.43 1.58
CA HIS A 378 13.57 -8.25 0.68
C HIS A 378 12.40 -7.40 1.20
N HIS A 379 12.38 -7.03 2.49
CA HIS A 379 11.23 -6.29 3.03
C HIS A 379 11.00 -4.98 2.26
N GLU A 380 9.72 -4.67 2.06
CA GLU A 380 9.31 -3.69 1.07
C GLU A 380 9.87 -2.30 1.38
N ASP A 381 9.92 -1.94 2.65
CA ASP A 381 10.36 -0.63 3.07
C ASP A 381 11.86 -0.38 2.93
N HIS A 382 12.65 -1.44 2.70
CA HIS A 382 14.11 -1.43 2.46
C HIS A 382 14.49 -1.66 0.99
N ALA A 383 13.68 -2.41 0.25
CA ALA A 383 14.00 -2.86 -1.10
C ALA A 383 13.15 -2.25 -2.23
N ALA A 384 12.06 -1.52 -1.92
CA ALA A 384 11.13 -1.02 -2.94
C ALA A 384 11.79 -0.11 -4.00
N GLY A 385 12.95 0.47 -3.73
CA GLY A 385 13.70 1.33 -4.64
C GLY A 385 14.64 0.61 -5.60
N LEU A 386 15.00 -0.65 -5.35
CA LEU A 386 16.10 -1.33 -6.04
C LEU A 386 15.93 -1.35 -7.56
N ARG A 387 14.70 -1.54 -8.01
CA ARG A 387 14.32 -1.56 -9.43
C ARG A 387 14.68 -0.26 -10.17
N GLU A 388 14.64 0.88 -9.50
CA GLU A 388 15.01 2.18 -10.10
C GLU A 388 16.52 2.30 -10.30
N PHE A 389 17.31 1.81 -9.36
CA PHE A 389 18.76 1.78 -9.48
C PHE A 389 19.21 0.81 -10.57
N ALA A 390 18.57 -0.35 -10.66
CA ALA A 390 18.79 -1.31 -11.75
C ALA A 390 18.48 -0.68 -13.12
N ALA A 391 17.36 0.05 -13.24
CA ALA A 391 17.02 0.77 -14.46
C ALA A 391 18.01 1.89 -14.83
N ALA A 392 18.68 2.47 -13.83
CA ALA A 392 19.77 3.44 -14.02
C ALA A 392 21.11 2.78 -14.42
N GLY A 393 21.15 1.45 -14.55
CA GLY A 393 22.33 0.68 -14.96
C GLY A 393 23.22 0.19 -13.81
N ALA A 394 22.79 0.36 -12.55
CA ALA A 394 23.48 -0.21 -11.41
C ALA A 394 23.29 -1.74 -11.36
N THR A 395 24.33 -2.48 -10.98
CA THR A 395 24.18 -3.92 -10.70
C THR A 395 23.47 -4.09 -9.36
N ALA A 396 22.32 -4.77 -9.38
CA ALA A 396 21.60 -5.12 -8.17
C ALA A 396 22.34 -6.24 -7.43
N ILE A 397 22.67 -6.03 -6.16
CA ILE A 397 23.29 -7.03 -5.31
C ILE A 397 22.27 -7.47 -4.27
N VAL A 398 21.87 -8.73 -4.35
CA VAL A 398 20.85 -9.33 -3.49
C VAL A 398 21.39 -10.62 -2.90
N HIS A 399 20.85 -11.10 -1.78
CA HIS A 399 21.18 -12.46 -1.33
C HIS A 399 20.57 -13.52 -2.27
N GLU A 400 21.23 -14.66 -2.45
CA GLU A 400 20.82 -15.67 -3.45
C GLU A 400 19.40 -16.21 -3.23
N ALA A 401 18.92 -16.24 -1.99
CA ALA A 401 17.55 -16.62 -1.65
C ALA A 401 16.49 -15.66 -2.26
N ALA A 402 16.83 -14.39 -2.48
CA ALA A 402 15.93 -13.39 -3.05
C ALA A 402 16.09 -13.19 -4.56
N ALA A 403 17.03 -13.88 -5.21
CA ALA A 403 17.35 -13.66 -6.62
C ALA A 403 16.14 -13.87 -7.54
N ALA A 404 15.38 -14.96 -7.35
CA ALA A 404 14.19 -15.24 -8.17
C ALA A 404 13.08 -14.20 -7.92
N PHE A 405 12.93 -13.75 -6.68
CA PHE A 405 11.96 -12.75 -6.28
C PHE A 405 12.25 -11.39 -6.93
N PHE A 406 13.49 -10.90 -6.87
CA PHE A 406 13.85 -9.64 -7.51
C PHE A 406 13.86 -9.70 -9.04
N ALA A 407 14.25 -10.83 -9.64
CA ALA A 407 14.11 -11.00 -11.09
C ALA A 407 12.65 -10.85 -11.54
N HIS A 408 11.70 -11.43 -10.78
CA HIS A 408 10.27 -11.24 -11.05
C HIS A 408 9.85 -9.77 -10.89
N ILE A 409 10.33 -9.08 -9.85
CA ILE A 409 10.06 -7.65 -9.62
C ILE A 409 10.60 -6.79 -10.76
N PHE A 410 11.80 -7.05 -11.27
CA PHE A 410 12.38 -6.24 -12.34
C PHE A 410 11.63 -6.42 -13.67
N ASP A 411 11.10 -7.61 -13.91
CA ASP A 411 10.30 -7.92 -15.11
C ASP A 411 8.82 -7.49 -15.00
N ALA A 412 8.35 -7.09 -13.81
CA ALA A 412 6.95 -6.76 -13.59
C ALA A 412 6.50 -5.52 -14.40
N PRO A 413 5.25 -5.46 -14.87
CA PRO A 413 4.72 -4.25 -15.49
C PRO A 413 4.55 -3.12 -14.45
N ALA A 414 4.65 -1.88 -14.91
CA ALA A 414 4.42 -0.67 -14.10
C ALA A 414 3.52 0.32 -14.86
N THR A 415 2.32 -0.13 -15.24
CA THR A 415 1.37 0.66 -16.04
C THR A 415 0.54 1.63 -15.18
N VAL A 416 0.36 1.34 -13.89
CA VAL A 416 -0.36 2.21 -12.95
C VAL A 416 0.49 3.41 -12.53
N ALA A 417 1.74 3.17 -12.18
CA ALA A 417 2.73 4.20 -11.88
C ALA A 417 4.08 3.82 -12.52
N PRO A 418 4.38 4.33 -13.73
CA PRO A 418 5.63 4.04 -14.41
C PRO A 418 6.86 4.51 -13.64
N ASP A 419 7.93 3.72 -13.76
CA ASP A 419 9.25 3.94 -13.17
C ASP A 419 10.37 3.90 -14.22
N GLY A 420 11.62 4.08 -13.81
CA GLY A 420 12.77 4.05 -14.73
C GLY A 420 12.86 2.74 -15.53
N MET A 421 12.41 1.61 -14.96
CA MET A 421 12.41 0.32 -15.65
C MET A 421 11.45 0.27 -16.83
N SER A 422 10.40 1.11 -16.82
CA SER A 422 9.43 1.23 -17.92
C SER A 422 10.05 1.79 -19.21
N ASP A 423 11.18 2.50 -19.11
CA ASP A 423 11.87 3.11 -20.25
C ASP A 423 13.01 2.26 -20.81
N VAL A 424 13.43 1.21 -20.09
CA VAL A 424 14.50 0.28 -20.51
C VAL A 424 13.90 -1.09 -20.85
N ALA A 425 14.50 -1.80 -21.80
CA ALA A 425 13.95 -3.06 -22.32
C ALA A 425 14.20 -4.27 -21.39
N GLY A 426 14.04 -4.10 -20.08
CA GLY A 426 14.39 -5.11 -19.06
C GLY A 426 15.89 -5.41 -19.02
N ASP A 427 16.73 -4.44 -19.40
CA ASP A 427 18.19 -4.58 -19.40
C ASP A 427 18.75 -4.27 -18.01
N TRP A 428 18.58 -5.23 -17.09
CA TRP A 428 19.06 -5.16 -15.72
C TRP A 428 20.15 -6.20 -15.45
N THR A 429 21.07 -5.88 -14.54
CA THR A 429 22.10 -6.81 -14.05
C THR A 429 21.90 -7.10 -12.58
N MET A 430 22.15 -8.35 -12.19
CA MET A 430 22.03 -8.80 -10.81
C MET A 430 23.15 -9.78 -10.48
N GLU A 431 23.76 -9.61 -9.31
CA GLU A 431 24.69 -10.56 -8.70
C GLU A 431 24.20 -10.95 -7.30
N THR A 432 24.65 -12.11 -6.84
CA THR A 432 24.10 -12.73 -5.63
C THR A 432 25.16 -12.93 -4.55
N VAL A 433 24.82 -12.56 -3.32
CA VAL A 433 25.56 -12.97 -2.12
C VAL A 433 25.23 -14.44 -1.83
N PRO A 434 26.23 -15.35 -1.79
CA PRO A 434 25.98 -16.76 -1.50
C PRO A 434 25.58 -16.94 -0.04
N ALA A 435 24.69 -17.91 0.26
CA ALA A 435 24.25 -18.18 1.64
C ALA A 435 25.40 -18.65 2.55
N ASP A 436 26.39 -19.32 1.97
CA ASP A 436 27.61 -19.76 2.65
C ASP A 436 28.83 -19.01 2.07
N GLY A 437 29.17 -17.86 2.65
CA GLY A 437 30.37 -17.11 2.27
C GLY A 437 30.18 -15.60 2.33
N SER A 438 30.77 -14.92 1.36
CA SER A 438 30.66 -13.47 1.18
C SER A 438 30.67 -13.11 -0.29
N PHE A 439 30.27 -11.87 -0.57
CA PHE A 439 30.42 -11.24 -1.87
C PHE A 439 31.30 -10.01 -1.73
N GLU A 440 32.23 -9.80 -2.67
CA GLU A 440 33.20 -8.70 -2.61
C GLU A 440 33.03 -7.77 -3.81
N LEU A 441 32.87 -6.47 -3.54
CA LEU A 441 33.08 -5.41 -4.52
C LEU A 441 34.49 -4.86 -4.30
N SER A 442 35.45 -5.41 -5.04
CA SER A 442 36.85 -5.01 -4.98
C SER A 442 37.02 -3.55 -5.42
N ASP A 443 37.75 -2.78 -4.64
CA ASP A 443 38.09 -1.39 -4.95
C ASP A 443 39.40 -1.01 -4.24
N SER A 444 40.10 0.04 -4.70
CA SER A 444 41.35 0.46 -4.07
C SER A 444 41.17 1.53 -2.98
N MET A 445 40.03 2.22 -2.98
CA MET A 445 39.68 3.27 -2.04
C MET A 445 38.83 2.71 -0.88
N HIS A 446 37.69 2.10 -1.21
CA HIS A 446 36.74 1.55 -0.25
C HIS A 446 36.27 0.16 -0.70
N PRO A 447 37.05 -0.91 -0.41
CA PRO A 447 36.62 -2.28 -0.66
C PRO A 447 35.38 -2.60 0.17
N ILE A 448 34.38 -3.25 -0.45
CA ILE A 448 33.14 -3.64 0.21
C ILE A 448 33.03 -5.17 0.24
N GLU A 449 32.67 -5.70 1.39
CA GLU A 449 32.39 -7.12 1.63
C GLU A 449 30.96 -7.25 2.18
N ILE A 450 30.20 -8.21 1.65
CA ILE A 450 28.79 -8.41 2.01
C ILE A 450 28.63 -9.83 2.54
N TYR A 451 28.04 -9.94 3.73
CA TYR A 451 27.95 -11.19 4.48
C TYR A 451 26.50 -11.54 4.82
N PRO A 452 26.05 -12.78 4.59
CA PRO A 452 24.79 -13.27 5.14
C PRO A 452 24.77 -13.19 6.66
N LEU A 453 23.63 -12.82 7.23
CA LEU A 453 23.42 -12.70 8.66
C LEU A 453 22.40 -13.75 9.13
N ALA A 454 22.85 -14.74 9.90
CA ALA A 454 21.97 -15.79 10.43
C ALA A 454 21.04 -15.25 11.53
N GLN A 455 19.74 -15.15 11.23
CA GLN A 455 18.76 -14.46 12.06
C GLN A 455 17.31 -14.86 11.66
N THR A 456 16.26 -14.40 12.36
CA THR A 456 14.86 -14.89 12.22
C THR A 456 13.85 -13.91 11.57
N HIS A 457 14.26 -12.70 11.24
CA HIS A 457 13.50 -11.63 10.59
C HIS A 457 13.28 -11.91 9.10
N ALA A 458 14.34 -12.28 8.37
CA ALA A 458 14.34 -12.54 6.93
C ALA A 458 15.48 -13.52 6.55
N GLU A 459 15.20 -14.46 5.65
CA GLU A 459 16.15 -15.49 5.19
C GLU A 459 17.31 -14.89 4.40
N ASP A 460 17.07 -13.77 3.71
CA ASP A 460 17.96 -13.16 2.74
C ASP A 460 18.76 -11.98 3.32
N MET A 461 18.82 -11.89 4.66
CA MET A 461 19.44 -10.79 5.37
C MET A 461 20.96 -10.78 5.24
N VAL A 462 21.52 -9.62 4.94
CA VAL A 462 22.96 -9.38 4.89
C VAL A 462 23.38 -8.18 5.73
N ILE A 463 24.66 -8.16 6.13
CA ILE A 463 25.36 -6.95 6.56
C ILE A 463 26.37 -6.55 5.48
N VAL A 464 26.60 -5.24 5.36
CA VAL A 464 27.56 -4.69 4.39
C VAL A 464 28.72 -4.05 5.16
N TYR A 465 29.95 -4.43 4.85
CA TYR A 465 31.16 -3.95 5.49
C TYR A 465 32.05 -3.22 4.48
N VAL A 466 32.39 -1.96 4.76
CA VAL A 466 33.38 -1.19 4.03
C VAL A 466 34.71 -1.30 4.79
N ALA A 467 35.69 -2.02 4.22
CA ALA A 467 36.87 -2.50 4.94
C ALA A 467 37.83 -1.38 5.39
N ASP A 468 37.97 -0.33 4.57
CA ASP A 468 38.67 0.90 4.95
C ASP A 468 37.64 2.04 4.88
N PRO A 469 37.38 2.78 5.98
CA PRO A 469 38.04 2.74 7.29
C PRO A 469 37.39 1.79 8.31
N GLY A 470 36.55 0.85 7.89
CA GLY A 470 35.83 -0.06 8.79
C GLY A 470 34.44 0.44 9.16
N VAL A 471 33.50 0.41 8.20
CA VAL A 471 32.10 0.82 8.42
C VAL A 471 31.17 -0.36 8.16
N VAL A 472 30.35 -0.75 9.13
CA VAL A 472 29.33 -1.79 8.97
C VAL A 472 27.96 -1.14 8.83
N PHE A 473 27.19 -1.54 7.82
CA PHE A 473 25.79 -1.18 7.65
C PHE A 473 24.88 -2.33 8.10
N VAL A 474 23.90 -2.01 8.96
CA VAL A 474 22.94 -2.96 9.52
C VAL A 474 21.53 -2.40 9.44
N THR A 475 20.54 -3.29 9.31
CA THR A 475 19.12 -2.93 9.18
C THR A 475 18.27 -3.84 10.05
N ASP A 476 17.13 -3.34 10.56
CA ASP A 476 16.08 -3.99 11.39
C ASP A 476 16.47 -4.76 12.65
N ILE A 477 17.50 -5.60 12.59
CA ILE A 477 18.03 -6.37 13.71
C ILE A 477 18.53 -5.44 14.81
N TYR A 478 19.16 -4.34 14.42
CA TYR A 478 19.65 -3.31 15.31
C TYR A 478 19.52 -1.94 14.63
N SER A 479 19.04 -0.94 15.37
CA SER A 479 18.93 0.46 14.92
C SER A 479 19.98 1.31 15.65
N PRO A 480 21.17 1.53 15.08
CA PRO A 480 22.27 2.22 15.73
C PRO A 480 21.93 3.66 16.10
N SER A 481 22.22 4.07 17.33
CA SER A 481 22.22 5.48 17.74
C SER A 481 22.94 5.62 19.08
N PRO A 482 23.37 6.84 19.48
CA PRO A 482 23.96 7.05 20.80
C PRO A 482 23.06 6.61 21.97
N ASP A 483 21.75 6.58 21.78
CA ASP A 483 20.76 6.18 22.79
C ASP A 483 20.19 4.76 22.55
N ALA A 484 20.76 3.99 21.61
CA ALA A 484 20.28 2.65 21.29
C ALA A 484 20.57 1.65 22.42
N ASP A 485 19.69 0.64 22.55
CA ASP A 485 19.90 -0.50 23.46
C ASP A 485 20.80 -1.56 22.79
N SER A 486 22.11 -1.30 22.79
CA SER A 486 23.08 -2.22 22.18
C SER A 486 23.23 -3.54 22.96
N ALA A 487 22.98 -3.55 24.27
CA ALA A 487 22.95 -4.75 25.08
C ALA A 487 21.73 -5.66 24.79
N GLY A 488 20.74 -5.15 24.05
CA GLY A 488 19.62 -5.93 23.55
C GLY A 488 20.05 -7.05 22.60
N ALA A 489 19.16 -8.01 22.36
CA ALA A 489 19.44 -9.18 21.54
C ALA A 489 19.94 -8.84 20.12
N GLY A 490 19.43 -7.76 19.54
CA GLY A 490 19.84 -7.27 18.23
C GLY A 490 21.28 -6.75 18.20
N GLY A 491 21.66 -5.90 19.16
CA GLY A 491 23.03 -5.41 19.26
C GLY A 491 24.01 -6.54 19.59
N GLN A 492 23.66 -7.45 20.50
CA GLN A 492 24.50 -8.64 20.76
C GLN A 492 24.71 -9.49 19.51
N LEU A 493 23.67 -9.70 18.68
CA LEU A 493 23.79 -10.44 17.43
C LEU A 493 24.78 -9.77 16.47
N ILE A 494 24.72 -8.44 16.34
CA ILE A 494 25.68 -7.68 15.52
C ILE A 494 27.11 -7.78 16.09
N ALA A 495 27.27 -7.70 17.41
CA ALA A 495 28.58 -7.87 18.05
C ALA A 495 29.17 -9.26 17.77
N ASP A 496 28.37 -10.32 17.94
CA ASP A 496 28.77 -11.69 17.68
C ASP A 496 29.14 -11.90 16.19
N ALA A 497 28.41 -11.26 15.26
CA ALA A 497 28.70 -11.30 13.84
C ALA A 497 30.04 -10.62 13.51
N ILE A 498 30.28 -9.42 14.05
CA ILE A 498 31.56 -8.69 13.88
C ILE A 498 32.73 -9.52 14.39
N ASP A 499 32.62 -10.11 15.58
CA ASP A 499 33.67 -10.94 16.18
C ASP A 499 33.91 -12.23 15.39
N THR A 500 32.84 -12.89 14.93
CA THR A 500 32.93 -14.15 14.17
C THR A 500 33.58 -13.95 12.81
N LEU A 501 33.24 -12.85 12.13
CA LEU A 501 33.80 -12.47 10.83
C LEU A 501 35.20 -11.85 10.96
N GLY A 502 35.57 -11.37 12.16
CA GLY A 502 36.86 -10.75 12.43
C GLY A 502 37.00 -9.38 11.78
N LEU A 503 35.91 -8.60 11.71
CA LEU A 503 35.87 -7.29 11.07
C LEU A 503 36.56 -6.23 11.94
N ASP A 504 37.38 -5.36 11.34
CA ASP A 504 37.94 -4.18 12.01
C ASP A 504 36.96 -3.01 11.84
N VAL A 505 36.14 -2.77 12.87
CA VAL A 505 35.00 -1.84 12.78
C VAL A 505 35.29 -0.55 13.54
N ALA A 506 35.12 0.58 12.86
CA ALA A 506 35.16 1.92 13.43
C ALA A 506 33.75 2.49 13.65
N TRP A 507 32.81 2.19 12.75
CA TRP A 507 31.43 2.71 12.79
C TRP A 507 30.40 1.64 12.45
N ILE A 508 29.25 1.72 13.12
CA ILE A 508 28.03 0.99 12.74
C ILE A 508 26.99 2.02 12.28
N VAL A 509 26.47 1.84 11.07
CA VAL A 509 25.50 2.72 10.39
C VAL A 509 24.21 1.96 10.16
N GLY A 510 23.07 2.62 10.35
CA GLY A 510 21.77 1.96 10.32
C GLY A 510 20.89 2.29 9.12
N GLY A 511 20.27 1.28 8.51
CA GLY A 511 19.07 1.46 7.68
C GLY A 511 17.91 2.09 8.46
N HIS A 512 17.92 1.94 9.78
CA HIS A 512 17.12 2.72 10.72
C HIS A 512 18.00 3.43 11.75
N GLY A 513 17.48 4.51 12.32
CA GLY A 513 18.20 5.28 13.34
C GLY A 513 19.31 6.13 12.72
N GLY A 514 20.51 6.05 13.28
CA GLY A 514 21.66 6.89 13.00
C GLY A 514 22.94 6.07 12.79
N ALA A 515 24.03 6.57 13.34
CA ALA A 515 25.32 5.88 13.38
C ALA A 515 25.89 5.95 14.80
N ILE A 516 26.71 4.97 15.15
CA ILE A 516 27.43 4.90 16.43
C ILE A 516 28.88 4.48 16.18
N SER A 517 29.81 5.04 16.96
CA SER A 517 31.20 4.58 16.91
C SER A 517 31.28 3.18 17.51
N PHE A 518 32.16 2.31 17.01
CA PHE A 518 32.28 0.96 17.53
C PHE A 518 32.70 0.95 19.01
N ALA A 519 33.51 1.93 19.43
CA ALA A 519 33.89 2.09 20.83
C ALA A 519 32.69 2.40 21.74
N ASP A 520 31.78 3.28 21.31
CA ASP A 520 30.57 3.60 22.07
C ASP A 520 29.59 2.42 22.07
N PHE A 521 29.47 1.70 20.95
CA PHE A 521 28.68 0.48 20.86
C PHE A 521 29.18 -0.59 21.83
N GLN A 522 30.49 -0.85 21.87
CA GLN A 522 31.10 -1.78 22.84
C GLN A 522 30.87 -1.35 24.29
N ALA A 523 31.00 -0.05 24.58
CA ALA A 523 30.74 0.49 25.90
C ALA A 523 29.27 0.34 26.36
N GLN A 524 28.33 0.12 25.43
CA GLN A 524 26.93 -0.15 25.71
C GLN A 524 26.62 -1.64 25.85
N LEU A 525 27.53 -2.55 25.47
CA LEU A 525 27.38 -4.00 25.66
C LEU A 525 27.75 -4.45 27.09
N ASP A 526 28.68 -3.73 27.72
CA ASP A 526 29.14 -3.94 29.10
C ASP A 526 28.12 -3.48 30.16
#